data_AF-A0A7X6PAS2-F1
#
_entry.id   AF-A0A7X6PAS2-F1
#
_cell.length_a   1.000
_cell.length_b   1.000
_cell.length_c   1.000
_cell.angle_alpha   90.00
_cell.angle_beta   90.00
_cell.angle_gamma   90.00
#
_symmetry.space_group_name_H-M   'P 1'
#
loop_
_entity.id
_entity.type
_entity.pdbx_description
1 polymer ?
#
loop_
_entity_poly.entity_id
_entity_poly.type
_entity_poly.pdbx_seq_one_letter_code
_entity_poly.pdbx_strand_id
1 'polypeptide(L)'
;MKRYLWIAIMLAVCCLAAAMNENYITTTTGLLAHLENVRVAPVLQQPEEPEEFPETTLISKTFALPYNSIDLQVQNLQWNVFDSSGNFLYQEQTIEPGILRIGNSFTFREMRGYTILIETQINEGETIRTLASAD
;
A
#
# COMPACT_ATOMS: atom_id res chain seq x y z
N MET A 1 -22.80 -33.14 -0.35
CA MET A 1 -22.81 -31.86 0.40
C MET A 1 -21.51 -31.61 1.16
N LYS A 2 -21.04 -32.49 2.07
CA LYS A 2 -19.78 -32.32 2.83
C LYS A 2 -18.52 -32.08 1.97
N ARG A 3 -18.44 -32.69 0.77
CA ARG A 3 -17.28 -32.61 -0.13
C ARG A 3 -17.13 -31.24 -0.81
N TYR A 4 -18.25 -30.58 -1.15
CA TYR A 4 -18.23 -29.23 -1.71
C TYR A 4 -17.84 -28.18 -0.66
N LEU A 5 -18.18 -28.44 0.61
CA LEU A 5 -17.81 -27.58 1.73
C LEU A 5 -16.29 -27.57 1.96
N TRP A 6 -15.62 -28.72 1.81
CA TRP A 6 -14.15 -28.78 1.85
C TRP A 6 -13.47 -28.05 0.69
N ILE A 7 -14.02 -28.13 -0.53
CA ILE A 7 -13.48 -27.41 -1.69
C ILE A 7 -13.64 -25.90 -1.50
N ALA A 8 -14.79 -25.44 -0.98
CA ALA A 8 -15.04 -24.04 -0.68
C ALA A 8 -14.08 -23.49 0.39
N ILE A 9 -13.82 -24.27 1.45
CA ILE A 9 -12.84 -23.90 2.49
C ILE A 9 -11.43 -23.80 1.90
N MET A 10 -11.02 -24.77 1.09
CA MET A 10 -9.67 -24.78 0.52
C MET A 10 -9.46 -23.61 -0.46
N LEU A 11 -10.47 -23.29 -1.26
CA LEU A 11 -10.48 -22.12 -2.15
C LEU A 11 -10.38 -20.81 -1.34
N ALA A 12 -11.15 -20.68 -0.27
CA ALA A 12 -11.14 -19.48 0.59
C ALA A 12 -9.78 -19.25 1.26
N VAL A 13 -9.08 -20.33 1.67
CA VAL A 13 -7.73 -20.24 2.27
C VAL A 13 -6.70 -19.80 1.23
N CYS A 14 -6.79 -20.25 -0.03
CA CYS A 14 -5.90 -19.80 -1.10
C CYS A 14 -6.11 -18.32 -1.45
N CYS A 15 -7.33 -17.81 -1.38
CA CYS A 15 -7.61 -16.39 -1.65
C CYS A 15 -7.13 -15.46 -0.52
N LEU A 16 -6.96 -15.97 0.70
CA LEU A 16 -6.57 -15.15 1.86
C LEU A 16 -5.12 -14.61 1.76
N ALA A 17 -4.25 -15.29 1.01
CA ALA A 17 -2.86 -14.88 0.82
C ALA A 17 -2.69 -13.67 -0.12
N ALA A 18 -3.75 -13.22 -0.80
CA ALA A 18 -3.72 -12.08 -1.72
C ALA A 18 -4.11 -10.75 -1.05
N ALA A 19 -4.39 -10.74 0.27
CA ALA A 19 -4.74 -9.54 1.00
C ALA A 19 -3.49 -8.72 1.36
N MET A 20 -3.64 -7.39 1.36
CA MET A 20 -2.63 -6.48 1.90
C MET A 20 -2.44 -6.75 3.40
N ASN A 21 -1.21 -7.04 3.81
CA ASN A 21 -0.88 -7.30 5.20
C ASN A 21 -0.26 -6.04 5.79
N GLU A 22 -0.80 -5.58 6.92
CA GLU A 22 -0.33 -4.39 7.62
C GLU A 22 0.02 -4.76 9.05
N ASN A 23 1.26 -4.51 9.45
CA ASN A 23 1.73 -4.71 10.81
C ASN A 23 2.17 -3.36 11.40
N TYR A 24 1.61 -3.01 12.55
CA TYR A 24 1.93 -1.77 13.24
C TYR A 24 2.45 -2.06 14.64
N ILE A 25 3.62 -1.51 14.97
CA ILE A 25 4.25 -1.65 16.28
C ILE A 25 4.43 -0.25 16.87
N THR A 26 3.73 0.02 17.96
CA THR A 26 3.89 1.25 18.72
C THR A 26 5.09 1.11 19.66
N THR A 27 6.02 2.05 19.58
CA THR A 27 7.17 2.15 20.49
C THR A 27 7.06 3.43 21.33
N THR A 28 7.96 3.59 22.30
CA THR A 28 8.01 4.79 23.14
C THR A 28 8.29 6.08 22.32
N THR A 29 8.91 5.95 21.15
CA THR A 29 9.34 7.08 20.31
C THR A 29 8.49 7.27 19.06
N GLY A 30 7.58 6.34 18.73
CA GLY A 30 6.81 6.46 17.50
C GLY A 30 6.00 5.22 17.12
N LEU A 31 5.69 5.13 15.84
CA LEU A 31 4.98 4.02 15.21
C LEU A 31 5.89 3.44 14.13
N LEU A 32 6.14 2.15 14.19
CA LEU A 32 6.73 1.39 13.09
C LEU A 32 5.60 0.75 12.30
N ALA A 33 5.62 0.91 10.98
CA ALA A 33 4.64 0.33 10.08
C ALA A 33 5.37 -0.57 9.09
N HIS A 34 4.85 -1.77 8.89
CA HIS A 34 5.32 -2.71 7.89
C HIS A 34 4.13 -3.09 7.01
N LEU A 35 4.23 -2.81 5.73
CA LEU A 35 3.20 -3.05 4.74
C LEU A 35 3.71 -4.09 3.74
N GLU A 36 2.92 -5.14 3.50
CA GLU A 36 3.20 -6.15 2.47
C GLU A 36 2.00 -6.32 1.54
N ASN A 37 2.27 -6.79 0.32
CA ASN A 37 1.29 -6.98 -0.74
C ASN A 37 0.48 -5.70 -1.02
N VAL A 38 1.16 -4.54 -1.01
CA VAL A 38 0.51 -3.23 -1.14
C VAL A 38 -0.20 -3.11 -2.50
N ARG A 39 0.48 -3.47 -3.58
CA ARG A 39 -0.12 -3.59 -4.92
C ARG A 39 0.50 -4.75 -5.69
N VAL A 40 -0.33 -5.74 -5.99
CA VAL A 40 0.08 -6.98 -6.67
C VAL A 40 0.16 -6.81 -8.19
N ALA A 41 -0.68 -5.95 -8.78
CA ALA A 41 -0.75 -5.73 -10.22
C ALA A 41 -0.85 -4.23 -10.58
N PRO A 42 -0.26 -3.82 -11.72
CA PRO A 42 -0.31 -2.43 -12.17
C PRO A 42 -1.68 -2.06 -12.72
N VAL A 43 -2.09 -0.82 -12.46
CA VAL A 43 -3.22 -0.18 -13.14
C VAL A 43 -2.71 0.32 -14.50
N LEU A 44 -3.13 -0.35 -15.57
CA LEU A 44 -2.65 -0.05 -16.93
C LEU A 44 -3.40 1.11 -17.59
N GLN A 45 -4.69 1.29 -17.27
CA GLN A 45 -5.54 2.34 -17.82
C GLN A 45 -6.43 2.89 -16.72
N GLN A 46 -6.47 4.21 -16.62
CA GLN A 46 -7.45 4.90 -15.80
C GLN A 46 -8.78 4.85 -16.58
N PRO A 47 -9.89 4.38 -15.99
CA PRO A 47 -11.15 4.21 -16.71
C PRO A 47 -11.59 5.54 -17.34
N GLU A 48 -11.91 5.51 -18.65
CA GLU A 48 -12.37 6.68 -19.41
C GLU A 48 -13.75 7.17 -18.94
N GLU A 49 -14.52 6.27 -18.32
CA GLU A 49 -15.79 6.59 -17.67
C GLU A 49 -15.57 6.85 -16.18
N PRO A 50 -16.31 7.79 -15.57
CA PRO A 50 -16.28 8.00 -14.14
C PRO A 50 -16.88 6.77 -13.43
N GLU A 51 -16.05 5.77 -13.17
CA GLU A 51 -16.38 4.69 -12.25
C GLU A 51 -16.69 5.28 -10.88
N GLU A 52 -17.68 4.70 -10.20
CA GLU A 52 -18.08 5.11 -8.85
C GLU A 52 -16.94 4.92 -7.83
N PHE A 53 -16.00 4.00 -8.12
CA PHE A 53 -14.81 3.69 -7.33
C PHE A 53 -13.60 3.46 -8.25
N PRO A 54 -12.96 4.52 -8.78
CA PRO A 54 -11.82 4.35 -9.67
C PRO A 54 -10.67 3.66 -8.92
N GLU A 55 -9.97 2.74 -9.60
CA GLU A 55 -8.72 2.20 -9.06
C GLU A 55 -7.68 3.32 -8.95
N THR A 56 -7.44 3.79 -7.72
CA THR A 56 -6.46 4.84 -7.47
C THR A 56 -5.10 4.22 -7.14
N THR A 57 -4.04 4.89 -7.58
CA THR A 57 -2.65 4.53 -7.24
C THR A 57 -2.20 5.12 -5.90
N LEU A 58 -3.10 5.76 -5.14
CA LEU A 58 -2.78 6.44 -3.89
C LEU A 58 -3.52 5.80 -2.71
N ILE A 59 -2.78 5.32 -1.72
CA ILE A 59 -3.35 4.86 -0.45
C ILE A 59 -3.20 5.98 0.58
N SER A 60 -4.24 6.18 1.39
CA SER A 60 -4.25 7.13 2.50
C SER A 60 -4.49 6.41 3.81
N LYS A 61 -3.60 6.58 4.78
CA LYS A 61 -3.69 6.00 6.13
C LYS A 61 -3.63 7.11 7.16
N THR A 62 -4.59 7.15 8.08
CA THR A 62 -4.64 8.17 9.13
C THR A 62 -4.37 7.56 10.50
N PHE A 63 -3.39 8.10 11.21
CA PHE A 63 -2.99 7.66 12.54
C PHE A 63 -3.27 8.75 13.56
N ALA A 64 -3.86 8.37 14.69
CA ALA A 64 -3.99 9.25 15.85
C ALA A 64 -2.77 9.07 16.76
N LEU A 65 -1.93 10.10 16.85
CA LEU A 65 -0.66 10.04 17.58
C LEU A 65 -0.59 11.15 18.65
N PRO A 66 -0.07 10.87 19.86
CA PRO A 66 -0.02 11.81 20.98
C PRO A 66 1.16 12.81 20.87
N TYR A 67 1.62 13.13 19.66
CA TYR A 67 2.80 13.97 19.42
C TYR A 67 2.41 15.32 18.78
N ASN A 68 3.20 16.37 19.03
CA ASN A 68 2.99 17.71 18.44
C ASN A 68 3.31 17.76 16.94
N SER A 69 4.27 16.95 16.52
CA SER A 69 4.73 16.80 15.15
C SER A 69 5.21 15.37 14.97
N ILE A 70 5.23 14.91 13.73
CA ILE A 70 5.80 13.63 13.36
C ILE A 70 6.81 13.84 12.23
N ASP A 71 7.78 12.96 12.15
CA ASP A 71 8.65 12.82 10.99
C ASP A 71 8.43 11.43 10.40
N LEU A 72 8.54 11.32 9.08
CA LEU A 72 8.32 10.08 8.35
C LEU A 72 9.66 9.58 7.80
N GLN A 73 10.12 8.45 8.33
CA GLN A 73 11.34 7.80 7.88
C GLN A 73 10.97 6.50 7.16
N VAL A 74 11.45 6.36 5.92
CA VAL A 74 11.33 5.13 5.14
C VAL A 74 12.63 4.37 5.27
N GLN A 75 12.56 3.13 5.74
CA GLN A 75 13.72 2.25 5.87
C GLN A 75 13.93 1.44 4.60
N ASN A 76 12.84 0.98 4.00
CA ASN A 76 12.90 0.07 2.87
C ASN A 76 11.64 0.18 2.01
N LEU A 77 11.82 0.06 0.69
CA LEU A 77 10.74 -0.09 -0.28
C LEU A 77 11.12 -1.19 -1.27
N GLN A 78 10.21 -2.13 -1.48
CA GLN A 78 10.33 -3.16 -2.50
C GLN A 78 9.32 -2.90 -3.60
N TRP A 79 9.77 -2.96 -4.84
CA TRP A 79 8.96 -2.70 -6.03
C TRP A 79 8.90 -3.94 -6.91
N ASN A 80 7.71 -4.22 -7.43
CA ASN A 80 7.52 -5.13 -8.55
C ASN A 80 7.57 -4.31 -9.84
N VAL A 81 8.48 -4.65 -10.75
CA VAL A 81 8.64 -3.97 -12.05
C VAL A 81 7.90 -4.78 -13.10
N PHE A 82 7.04 -4.10 -13.85
CA PHE A 82 6.25 -4.64 -14.94
C PHE A 82 6.60 -3.94 -16.25
N ASP A 83 6.38 -4.61 -17.38
CA ASP A 83 6.34 -3.94 -18.67
C ASP A 83 5.04 -3.12 -18.84
N SER A 84 4.99 -2.30 -19.88
CA SER A 84 3.79 -1.53 -20.26
C SER A 84 2.55 -2.40 -20.58
N SER A 85 2.73 -3.71 -20.77
CA SER A 85 1.64 -4.66 -21.00
C SER A 85 1.16 -5.32 -19.70
N GLY A 86 1.77 -5.02 -18.55
CA GLY A 86 1.44 -5.57 -17.24
C GLY A 86 2.09 -6.92 -16.93
N ASN A 87 3.08 -7.35 -17.71
CA ASN A 87 3.84 -8.57 -17.42
C ASN A 87 4.92 -8.28 -16.39
N PHE A 88 5.01 -9.13 -15.37
CA PHE A 88 6.05 -9.04 -14.35
C PHE A 88 7.43 -9.30 -14.96
N LEU A 89 8.39 -8.41 -14.66
CA LEU A 89 9.77 -8.51 -15.11
C LEU A 89 10.67 -8.97 -13.97
N TYR A 90 10.78 -8.18 -12.91
CA TYR A 90 11.63 -8.45 -11.76
C TYR A 90 11.21 -7.64 -10.53
N GLN A 91 11.88 -7.89 -9.41
CA GLN A 91 11.76 -7.10 -8.18
C GLN A 91 13.01 -6.27 -7.94
N GLU A 92 12.82 -5.04 -7.47
CA GLU A 92 13.90 -4.15 -7.06
C GLU A 92 13.65 -3.56 -5.69
N GLN A 93 14.73 -3.14 -5.05
CA GLN A 93 14.71 -2.50 -3.75
C GLN A 93 15.35 -1.12 -3.91
N THR A 94 14.55 -0.07 -3.86
CA THR A 94 15.02 1.31 -4.06
C THR A 94 14.11 2.27 -3.31
N ILE A 95 14.73 3.16 -2.55
CA ILE A 95 14.02 4.22 -1.82
C ILE A 95 13.83 5.39 -2.76
N GLU A 96 12.62 5.53 -3.29
CA GLU A 96 12.25 6.66 -4.12
C GLU A 96 11.74 7.81 -3.24
N PRO A 97 12.33 9.02 -3.32
CA PRO A 97 11.94 10.14 -2.49
C PRO A 97 10.55 10.64 -2.88
N GLY A 98 9.70 10.89 -1.88
CA GLY A 98 8.37 11.49 -2.09
C GLY A 98 7.22 10.50 -2.33
N ILE A 99 7.50 9.19 -2.41
CA ILE A 99 6.48 8.14 -2.53
C ILE A 99 5.60 8.06 -1.29
N LEU A 100 6.20 8.22 -0.10
CA LEU A 100 5.46 8.35 1.14
C LEU A 100 5.58 9.79 1.65
N ARG A 101 4.45 10.41 1.95
CA ARG A 101 4.40 11.79 2.45
C ARG A 101 3.32 11.98 3.50
N ILE A 102 3.53 12.95 4.39
CA ILE A 102 2.49 13.41 5.31
C ILE A 102 1.56 14.34 4.54
N GLY A 103 0.33 13.90 4.29
CA GLY A 103 -0.66 14.64 3.51
C GLY A 103 -1.40 15.70 4.32
N ASN A 104 -1.92 15.33 5.49
CA ASN A 104 -2.67 16.26 6.34
C ASN A 104 -2.38 15.99 7.83
N SER A 105 -2.48 17.04 8.63
CA SER A 105 -2.45 16.98 10.09
C SER A 105 -3.65 17.72 10.65
N PHE A 106 -4.46 17.07 11.49
CA PHE A 106 -5.62 17.69 12.10
C PHE A 106 -5.65 17.44 13.61
N THR A 107 -6.30 18.34 14.34
CA THR A 107 -6.57 18.16 15.76
C THR A 107 -8.08 18.03 15.94
N PHE A 108 -8.51 16.93 16.56
CA PHE A 108 -9.90 16.71 16.94
C PHE A 108 -9.98 16.47 18.45
N ARG A 109 -10.51 17.45 19.17
CA ARG A 109 -10.47 17.52 20.65
C ARG A 109 -9.01 17.46 21.14
N GLU A 110 -8.65 16.42 21.89
CA GLU A 110 -7.31 16.19 22.41
C GLU A 110 -6.49 15.22 21.53
N MET A 111 -7.06 14.69 20.45
CA MET A 111 -6.37 13.77 19.54
C MET A 111 -5.82 14.52 18.33
N ARG A 112 -4.59 14.17 17.94
CA ARG A 112 -3.98 14.66 16.70
C ARG A 112 -3.91 13.53 15.69
N GLY A 113 -4.53 13.75 14.54
CA GLY A 113 -4.52 12.84 13.42
C GLY A 113 -3.47 13.27 12.40
N TYR A 114 -2.70 12.32 11.90
CA TYR A 114 -1.75 12.49 10.83
C TYR A 114 -2.08 11.52 9.70
N THR A 115 -2.30 12.06 8.51
CA THR A 115 -2.59 11.27 7.31
C THR A 115 -1.32 11.08 6.51
N ILE A 116 -0.91 9.83 6.34
CA ILE A 116 0.18 9.40 5.46
C ILE A 116 -0.42 9.01 4.11
N LEU A 117 0.14 9.58 3.05
CA LEU A 117 -0.19 9.25 1.66
C LEU A 117 0.93 8.39 1.10
N ILE A 118 0.56 7.31 0.43
CA ILE A 118 1.48 6.31 -0.12
C ILE A 118 1.15 6.14 -1.60
N GLU A 119 2.08 6.52 -2.46
CA GLU A 119 1.99 6.22 -3.89
C GLU A 119 2.36 4.75 -4.12
N THR A 120 1.41 4.00 -4.67
CA THR A 120 1.52 2.54 -4.85
C THR A 120 1.99 2.13 -6.23
N GLN A 121 2.11 3.10 -7.15
CA GLN A 121 2.54 2.85 -8.51
C GLN A 121 3.27 4.07 -9.08
N ILE A 122 4.37 3.80 -9.79
CA ILE A 122 5.13 4.78 -10.56
C ILE A 122 5.13 4.32 -12.02
N ASN A 123 4.79 5.22 -12.93
CA ASN A 123 4.80 4.95 -14.36
C ASN A 123 6.03 5.61 -14.99
N GLU A 124 6.95 4.82 -15.53
CA GLU A 124 8.19 5.28 -16.15
C GLU A 124 8.26 4.86 -17.62
N GLY A 125 7.40 5.47 -18.44
CA GLY A 125 7.41 5.30 -19.89
C GLY A 125 7.15 3.86 -20.36
N GLU A 126 8.22 3.05 -20.42
CA GLU A 126 8.18 1.66 -20.86
C GLU A 126 7.93 0.66 -19.72
N THR A 127 8.16 1.05 -18.47
CA THR A 127 7.98 0.20 -17.29
C THR A 127 7.00 0.81 -16.29
N ILE A 128 6.34 -0.06 -15.54
CA ILE A 128 5.45 0.30 -14.45
C ILE A 128 5.97 -0.37 -13.18
N ARG A 129 6.19 0.41 -12.12
CA ARG A 129 6.62 -0.12 -10.82
C ARG A 129 5.44 -0.10 -9.87
N THR A 130 5.12 -1.21 -9.22
CA THR A 130 4.12 -1.24 -8.14
C THR A 130 4.77 -1.52 -6.80
N LEU A 131 4.30 -0.85 -5.75
CA LEU A 131 4.84 -1.02 -4.41
C LEU A 131 4.43 -2.40 -3.88
N ALA A 132 5.41 -3.25 -3.60
CA ALA A 132 5.20 -4.59 -3.06
C ALA A 132 5.20 -4.56 -1.53
N SER A 133 6.20 -3.91 -0.93
CA SER A 133 6.32 -3.75 0.52
C SER A 133 6.98 -2.42 0.91
N ALA A 134 6.69 -1.97 2.13
CA ALA A 134 7.23 -0.73 2.71
C ALA A 134 7.45 -0.81 4.22
N ASP A 135 8.60 -0.31 4.68
CA ASP A 135 9.07 -0.27 6.09
C ASP A 135 9.47 1.15 6.57
#